data_AF-A0A1H1LQ53-F1
#
_entry.id   AF-A0A1H1LQ53-F1
#
_cell.length_a   1.000
_cell.length_b   1.000
_cell.length_c   1.000
_cell.angle_alpha   90.00
_cell.angle_beta   90.00
_cell.angle_gamma   90.00
#
_symmetry.space_group_name_H-M   'P 1'
#
loop_
_entity.id
_entity.type
_entity.pdbx_description
1 polymer ?
#
loop_
_entity_poly.entity_id
_entity_poly.type
_entity_poly.pdbx_seq_one_letter_code
_entity_poly.pdbx_strand_id
1 'polypeptide(L)'
;MATLTDLAAQTAATLDIDEAAARDALTTYLRQVEALDSRTIDPDDINPDDAAFLTESVRQAQRAGDLGTRELDHLADAVEAHHDAVDSAKFHADKRDRHIIAALRAGARMKEVTEITGLSRARIQQITRKQEQL
;
A
#
# COMPACT_ATOMS: atom_id res chain seq x y z
N MET A 1 -7.74 -23.37 24.58
CA MET A 1 -7.77 -23.21 23.12
C MET A 1 -7.76 -21.72 22.84
N ALA A 2 -7.10 -21.29 21.77
CA ALA A 2 -6.88 -19.88 21.47
C ALA A 2 -7.38 -19.57 20.06
N THR A 3 -7.84 -18.34 19.83
CA THR A 3 -8.12 -17.89 18.46
C THR A 3 -6.83 -17.42 17.79
N LEU A 4 -6.81 -17.40 16.46
CA LEU A 4 -5.74 -16.82 15.66
C LEU A 4 -5.53 -15.34 15.98
N THR A 5 -6.61 -14.64 16.35
CA THR A 5 -6.57 -13.23 16.76
C THR A 5 -5.84 -13.07 18.10
N ASP A 6 -6.17 -13.91 19.09
CA ASP A 6 -5.49 -13.90 20.40
C ASP A 6 -4.00 -14.24 20.24
N LEU A 7 -3.71 -15.23 19.38
CA LEU A 7 -2.35 -15.65 19.10
C LEU A 7 -1.55 -14.56 18.38
N ALA A 8 -2.18 -13.82 17.46
CA ALA A 8 -1.58 -12.67 16.78
C ALA A 8 -1.23 -11.55 17.76
N ALA A 9 -2.18 -11.14 18.60
CA ALA A 9 -1.95 -10.11 19.62
C ALA A 9 -0.83 -10.51 20.60
N GLN A 10 -0.82 -11.77 21.06
CA GLN A 10 0.21 -12.27 21.95
C GLN A 10 1.60 -12.34 21.28
N THR A 11 1.64 -12.81 20.03
CA THR A 11 2.88 -12.93 19.26
C THR A 11 3.46 -11.55 18.95
N ALA A 12 2.60 -10.61 18.55
CA ALA A 12 2.94 -9.21 18.31
C ALA A 12 3.57 -8.56 19.55
N ALA A 13 2.93 -8.70 20.71
CA ALA A 13 3.45 -8.17 21.97
C ALA A 13 4.77 -8.84 22.40
N THR A 14 4.91 -10.14 22.17
CA THR A 14 6.12 -10.90 22.56
C THR A 14 7.32 -10.57 21.69
N LEU A 15 7.09 -10.31 20.41
CA LEU A 15 8.12 -10.07 19.41
C LEU A 15 8.34 -8.58 19.13
N ASP A 16 7.54 -7.69 19.72
CA ASP A 16 7.54 -6.25 19.48
C ASP A 16 7.37 -5.91 17.99
N ILE A 17 6.35 -6.53 17.36
CA ILE A 17 5.98 -6.31 15.97
C ILE A 17 4.51 -5.89 15.85
N ASP A 18 4.12 -5.39 14.68
CA ASP A 18 2.74 -5.05 14.39
C ASP A 18 1.81 -6.28 14.44
N GLU A 19 0.61 -6.10 14.98
CA GLU A 19 -0.38 -7.18 15.13
C GLU A 19 -0.85 -7.74 13.78
N ALA A 20 -1.01 -6.90 12.76
CA ALA A 20 -1.38 -7.37 11.43
C ALA A 20 -0.24 -8.17 10.81
N ALA A 21 1.01 -7.73 10.96
CA ALA A 21 2.18 -8.48 10.52
C ALA A 21 2.28 -9.86 11.22
N ALA A 22 2.04 -9.91 12.53
CA ALA A 22 1.99 -11.16 13.28
C ALA A 22 0.86 -12.06 12.79
N ARG A 23 -0.33 -11.51 12.55
CA ARG A 23 -1.50 -12.24 12.03
C ARG A 23 -1.26 -12.82 10.65
N ASP A 24 -0.67 -12.05 9.73
CA ASP A 24 -0.37 -12.51 8.37
C ASP A 24 0.67 -13.63 8.37
N ALA A 25 1.69 -13.50 9.22
CA ALA A 25 2.69 -14.55 9.42
C ALA A 25 2.07 -15.84 9.98
N LEU A 26 1.27 -15.73 11.05
CA LEU A 26 0.57 -16.88 11.64
C LEU A 26 -0.40 -17.53 10.64
N THR A 27 -1.13 -16.74 9.85
CA THR A 27 -2.03 -17.24 8.80
C THR A 27 -1.25 -18.01 7.74
N THR A 28 -0.08 -17.52 7.36
CA THR A 28 0.81 -18.18 6.39
C THR A 28 1.27 -19.53 6.93
N TYR A 29 1.74 -19.58 8.18
CA TYR A 29 2.21 -20.83 8.79
C TYR A 29 1.07 -21.81 9.07
N LEU A 30 -0.12 -21.33 9.44
CA LEU A 30 -1.31 -22.15 9.62
C LEU A 30 -1.65 -22.89 8.33
N ARG A 31 -1.70 -22.17 7.19
CA ARG A 31 -1.92 -22.80 5.88
C ARG A 31 -0.84 -23.81 5.50
N GLN A 32 0.41 -23.56 5.88
CA GLN A 32 1.51 -24.51 5.63
C GLN A 32 1.34 -25.79 6.45
N VAL A 33 0.95 -25.67 7.73
CA VAL A 33 0.65 -26.83 8.58
C VAL A 33 -0.52 -27.63 8.01
N GLU A 34 -1.61 -26.97 7.64
CA GLU A 34 -2.78 -27.62 7.03
C GLU A 34 -2.41 -28.40 5.75
N ALA A 35 -1.55 -27.80 4.92
CA ALA A 35 -1.08 -28.42 3.68
C ALA A 35 -0.16 -29.63 3.93
N LEU A 36 0.73 -29.55 4.93
CA LEU A 36 1.67 -30.63 5.27
C LEU A 36 0.95 -31.81 5.93
N ASP A 37 0.03 -31.53 6.85
CA ASP A 37 -0.67 -32.54 7.65
C ASP A 37 -1.96 -33.04 6.98
N SER A 38 -2.36 -32.45 5.85
CA SER A 38 -3.63 -32.74 5.16
C SER A 38 -4.84 -32.65 6.09
N ARG A 39 -4.85 -31.64 6.97
CA ARG A 39 -5.92 -31.37 7.94
C ARG A 39 -6.32 -29.89 7.90
N THR A 40 -7.49 -29.58 8.45
CA THR A 40 -7.96 -28.21 8.61
C THR A 40 -7.87 -27.82 10.09
N ILE A 41 -7.36 -26.62 10.36
CA ILE A 41 -7.28 -26.02 11.69
C ILE A 41 -8.33 -24.91 11.75
N ASP A 42 -9.23 -24.98 12.73
CA ASP A 42 -10.19 -23.90 12.98
C ASP A 42 -9.45 -22.65 13.52
N PRO A 43 -9.47 -21.52 12.80
CA PRO A 43 -8.81 -20.30 13.24
C PRO A 43 -9.38 -19.75 14.56
N ASP A 44 -10.62 -20.11 14.92
CA ASP A 44 -11.25 -19.67 16.16
C ASP A 44 -11.05 -20.68 17.31
N ASP A 45 -10.47 -21.85 17.02
CA ASP A 45 -10.26 -22.92 18.01
C ASP A 45 -8.94 -23.68 17.80
N ILE A 46 -7.83 -22.97 17.95
CA ILE A 46 -6.49 -23.54 17.78
C ILE A 46 -6.08 -24.27 19.05
N ASN A 47 -5.67 -25.53 18.90
CA ASN A 47 -5.17 -26.33 20.02
C ASN A 47 -3.79 -25.81 20.49
N PRO A 48 -3.37 -26.12 21.74
CA PRO A 48 -2.13 -25.58 22.29
C PRO A 48 -0.86 -25.96 21.53
N ASP A 49 -0.81 -27.16 20.94
CA ASP A 49 0.39 -27.66 20.24
C ASP A 49 0.59 -26.91 18.92
N ASP A 50 -0.50 -26.71 18.16
CA ASP A 50 -0.50 -25.90 16.95
C ASP A 50 -0.18 -24.44 17.26
N ALA A 51 -0.78 -23.87 18.30
CA ALA A 51 -0.51 -22.51 18.73
C ALA A 51 0.98 -22.30 19.09
N ALA A 52 1.58 -23.25 19.80
CA ALA A 52 3.00 -23.22 20.14
C ALA A 52 3.89 -23.33 18.90
N PHE A 53 3.57 -24.24 17.99
CA PHE A 53 4.30 -24.40 16.72
C PHE A 53 4.26 -23.14 15.87
N LEU A 54 3.07 -22.56 15.70
CA LEU A 54 2.86 -21.34 14.90
C LEU A 54 3.64 -20.16 15.49
N THR A 55 3.54 -19.96 16.80
CA THR A 55 4.25 -18.87 17.50
C THR A 55 5.77 -19.02 17.37
N GLU A 56 6.30 -20.23 17.55
CA GLU A 56 7.74 -20.46 17.41
C GLU A 56 8.21 -20.29 15.96
N SER A 57 7.40 -20.70 14.97
CA SER A 57 7.69 -20.49 13.55
C SER A 57 7.80 -19.00 13.21
N VAL A 58 6.87 -18.16 13.72
CA VAL A 58 6.94 -16.70 13.55
C VAL A 58 8.16 -16.11 14.24
N ARG A 59 8.49 -16.56 15.46
CA ARG A 59 9.69 -16.11 16.18
C ARG A 59 10.98 -16.45 15.42
N GLN A 60 11.08 -17.64 14.84
CA GLN A 60 12.26 -18.04 14.07
C GLN A 60 12.37 -17.22 12.78
N ALA A 61 11.26 -16.98 12.09
CA ALA A 61 11.21 -16.12 10.91
C ALA A 61 11.61 -14.67 11.24
N GLN A 62 11.19 -14.14 12.39
CA GLN A 62 11.63 -12.83 12.86
C GLN A 62 13.15 -12.78 13.07
N ARG A 63 13.70 -13.80 13.76
CA ARG A 63 15.14 -13.88 14.04
C ARG A 63 15.99 -14.06 12.79
N ALA A 64 15.46 -14.79 11.79
CA ALA A 64 16.09 -14.95 10.49
C ALA A 64 16.05 -13.67 9.64
N GLY A 65 15.20 -12.70 10.01
CA GLY A 65 14.99 -11.46 9.26
C GLY A 65 13.93 -11.59 8.16
N ASP A 66 13.33 -12.77 7.96
CA ASP A 66 12.38 -13.04 6.89
C ASP A 66 11.15 -12.13 6.93
N LEU A 67 10.67 -11.82 8.14
CA LEU A 67 9.56 -10.87 8.31
C LEU A 67 9.96 -9.46 7.87
N GLY A 68 11.16 -9.01 8.21
CA GLY A 68 11.68 -7.72 7.78
C GLY A 68 11.88 -7.66 6.26
N THR A 69 12.41 -8.74 5.65
CA THR A 69 12.58 -8.83 4.20
C THR A 69 11.25 -8.72 3.47
N ARG A 70 10.20 -9.41 3.93
CA ARG A 70 8.87 -9.33 3.32
C ARG A 70 8.29 -7.92 3.34
N GLU A 71 8.40 -7.22 4.47
CA GLU A 71 7.93 -5.83 4.56
C GLU A 71 8.77 -4.86 3.70
N LEU A 72 10.07 -5.13 3.54
CA LEU A 72 10.92 -4.37 2.63
C LEU A 72 10.55 -4.60 1.16
N ASP A 73 10.18 -5.82 0.77
CA ASP A 73 9.70 -6.11 -0.58
C ASP A 73 8.37 -5.38 -0.84
N HIS A 74 7.41 -5.43 0.10
CA HIS A 74 6.16 -4.66 0.00
C HIS A 74 6.42 -3.14 -0.09
N LEU A 75 7.38 -2.62 0.67
CA LEU A 75 7.77 -1.22 0.60
C LEU A 75 8.37 -0.87 -0.75
N ALA A 76 9.23 -1.74 -1.30
CA ALA A 76 9.84 -1.53 -2.62
C ALA A 76 8.77 -1.45 -3.71
N ASP A 77 7.81 -2.38 -3.72
CA ASP A 77 6.67 -2.40 -4.65
C ASP A 77 5.82 -1.11 -4.52
N ALA A 78 5.53 -0.69 -3.28
CA ALA A 78 4.76 0.52 -3.02
C ALA A 78 5.49 1.79 -3.48
N VAL A 79 6.81 1.85 -3.31
CA VAL A 79 7.64 2.97 -3.77
C VAL A 79 7.69 3.03 -5.29
N GLU A 80 7.81 1.89 -5.97
CA GLU A 80 7.76 1.82 -7.43
C GLU A 80 6.40 2.30 -7.96
N ALA A 81 5.30 1.76 -7.43
CA ALA A 81 3.95 2.20 -7.79
C ALA A 81 3.71 3.70 -7.53
N HIS A 82 4.28 4.23 -6.44
CA HIS A 82 4.22 5.66 -6.15
C HIS A 82 4.99 6.48 -7.19
N HIS A 83 6.20 6.07 -7.59
CA HIS A 83 6.96 6.76 -8.63
C HIS A 83 6.21 6.78 -9.96
N ASP A 84 5.64 5.64 -10.37
CA ASP A 84 4.83 5.53 -11.58
C ASP A 84 3.59 6.44 -11.55
N ALA A 85 2.90 6.49 -10.40
CA ALA A 85 1.76 7.37 -10.21
C ALA A 85 2.15 8.85 -10.26
N VAL A 86 3.28 9.22 -9.66
CA VAL A 86 3.81 10.59 -9.69
C VAL A 86 4.17 11.00 -11.12
N ASP A 87 4.84 10.14 -11.88
CA ASP A 87 5.22 10.46 -13.26
C ASP A 87 4.02 10.51 -14.19
N SER A 88 3.05 9.60 -14.01
CA SER A 88 1.77 9.67 -14.70
C SER A 88 1.02 10.96 -14.38
N ALA A 89 0.97 11.36 -13.10
CA ALA A 89 0.32 12.61 -12.69
C ALA A 89 0.99 13.84 -13.32
N LYS A 90 2.33 13.90 -13.37
CA LYS A 90 3.07 14.96 -14.07
C LYS A 90 2.71 14.99 -15.56
N PHE A 91 2.73 13.84 -16.23
CA PHE A 91 2.40 13.74 -17.64
C PHE A 91 0.97 14.22 -17.96
N HIS A 92 0.00 13.82 -17.14
CA HIS A 92 -1.39 14.26 -17.28
C HIS A 92 -1.57 15.74 -16.94
N ALA A 93 -0.85 16.27 -15.95
CA ALA A 93 -0.82 17.70 -15.65
C ALA A 93 -0.28 18.51 -16.83
N ASP A 94 0.83 18.09 -17.44
CA ASP A 94 1.42 18.76 -18.61
C ASP A 94 0.49 18.70 -19.83
N LYS A 95 -0.20 17.58 -20.04
CA LYS A 95 -1.24 17.47 -21.07
C LYS A 95 -2.40 18.43 -20.81
N ARG A 96 -2.93 18.45 -19.59
CA ARG A 96 -4.01 19.37 -19.17
C ARG A 96 -3.59 20.81 -19.42
N ASP A 97 -2.40 21.19 -18.99
CA ASP A 97 -1.89 22.55 -19.08
C ASP A 97 -1.72 22.99 -20.56
N ARG A 98 -1.25 22.09 -21.44
CA ARG A 98 -1.24 22.33 -22.89
C ARG A 98 -2.64 22.51 -23.47
N HIS A 99 -3.62 21.70 -23.05
CA HIS A 99 -5.00 21.82 -23.52
C HIS A 99 -5.68 23.11 -23.01
N ILE A 100 -5.39 23.53 -21.78
CA ILE A 100 -5.83 24.83 -21.22
C ILE A 100 -5.35 25.97 -22.13
N ILE A 101 -4.06 25.97 -22.47
CA ILE A 101 -3.47 27.00 -23.33
C ILE A 101 -4.09 26.97 -24.73
N ALA A 102 -4.23 25.78 -25.33
CA ALA A 102 -4.84 25.63 -26.64
C ALA A 102 -6.28 26.14 -26.67
N ALA A 103 -7.09 25.81 -25.65
CA ALA A 103 -8.47 26.29 -25.53
C ALA A 103 -8.54 27.82 -25.41
N LEU A 104 -7.69 28.42 -24.57
CA LEU A 104 -7.63 29.88 -24.42
C LEU A 104 -7.19 30.57 -25.72
N ARG A 105 -6.19 30.02 -26.42
CA ARG A 105 -5.75 30.52 -27.74
C ARG A 105 -6.83 30.38 -28.82
N ALA A 106 -7.69 29.39 -28.71
CA ALA A 106 -8.86 29.20 -29.57
C ALA A 106 -10.05 30.11 -29.20
N GLY A 107 -9.93 30.94 -28.15
CA GLY A 107 -10.95 31.91 -27.76
C GLY A 107 -11.92 31.43 -26.67
N ALA A 108 -11.65 30.28 -26.02
CA ALA A 108 -12.44 29.85 -24.88
C ALA A 108 -12.40 30.90 -23.75
N ARG A 109 -13.53 31.09 -23.05
CA ARG A 109 -13.59 32.07 -21.97
C ARG A 109 -12.90 31.51 -20.73
N MET A 110 -12.16 32.36 -20.03
CA MET A 110 -11.50 32.02 -18.77
C MET A 110 -12.45 31.34 -17.76
N LYS A 111 -13.72 31.78 -17.70
CA LYS A 111 -14.75 31.21 -16.83
C LYS A 111 -15.03 29.73 -17.15
N GLU A 112 -15.16 29.40 -18.42
CA GLU A 112 -15.43 28.02 -18.88
C GLU A 112 -14.25 27.11 -18.57
N VAL A 113 -13.03 27.61 -18.77
CA VAL A 113 -11.82 26.85 -18.44
C VAL A 113 -11.69 26.61 -16.93
N THR A 114 -11.99 27.61 -16.09
CA THR A 114 -12.00 27.41 -14.63
C THR A 114 -13.08 26.41 -14.18
N GLU A 115 -14.26 26.43 -14.80
CA GLU A 115 -15.36 25.52 -14.49
C GLU A 115 -15.02 24.07 -14.87
N ILE A 116 -14.46 23.85 -16.06
CA ILE A 116 -14.08 22.50 -16.54
C ILE A 116 -12.92 21.92 -15.74
N THR A 117 -11.92 22.74 -15.42
CA THR A 117 -10.67 22.24 -14.81
C THR A 117 -10.70 22.24 -13.29
N GLY A 118 -11.64 22.95 -12.67
CA GLY A 118 -11.67 23.21 -11.22
C GLY A 118 -10.50 24.07 -10.72
N LEU A 119 -9.65 24.59 -11.61
CA LEU A 119 -8.50 25.40 -11.23
C LEU A 119 -8.91 26.85 -10.99
N SER A 120 -8.21 27.50 -10.05
CA SER A 120 -8.36 28.93 -9.85
C SER A 120 -7.87 29.72 -11.06
N ARG A 121 -8.47 30.90 -11.28
CA ARG A 121 -8.04 31.83 -12.33
C ARG A 121 -6.56 32.19 -12.23
N ALA A 122 -6.06 32.38 -11.00
CA ALA A 122 -4.65 32.67 -10.75
C ALA A 122 -3.74 31.51 -11.20
N ARG A 123 -4.16 30.25 -10.97
CA ARG A 123 -3.40 29.07 -11.40
C ARG A 123 -3.34 28.96 -12.92
N ILE A 124 -4.45 29.19 -13.62
CA ILE A 124 -4.47 29.20 -15.09
C ILE A 124 -3.53 30.29 -15.64
N GLN A 125 -3.53 31.48 -15.05
CA GLN A 125 -2.61 32.55 -15.45
C GLN A 125 -1.13 32.22 -15.19
N GLN A 126 -0.81 31.40 -14.20
CA GLN A 126 0.56 30.91 -14.00
C GLN A 126 0.95 29.93 -15.10
N ILE A 127 0.03 29.03 -15.46
CA ILE A 127 0.22 28.04 -16.53
C ILE A 127 0.51 28.74 -17.86
N THR A 128 -0.30 29.74 -18.22
CA THR A 128 -0.09 30.49 -19.47
C THR A 128 1.22 31.25 -19.47
N ARG A 129 1.59 31.91 -18.36
CA ARG A 129 2.86 32.67 -18.25
C ARG A 129 4.10 31.80 -18.32
N LYS A 130 4.08 30.60 -17.72
CA LYS A 130 5.22 29.66 -17.78
C LYS A 130 5.56 29.24 -19.21
N GLN A 131 4.57 29.16 -20.10
CA GLN A 131 4.76 28.77 -21.50
C GLN A 131 5.24 29.90 -22.40
N GLU A 132 5.12 31.16 -21.98
CA GLU A 132 5.69 32.31 -22.70
C GLU A 132 7.20 32.48 -22.41
N GLN A 133 7.72 31.78 -21.41
CA GLN A 133 9.12 31.82 -20.96
C GLN A 133 9.97 30.64 -21.46
N LEU A 134 9.35 29.67 -22.12
CA LEU A 134 9.97 28.51 -22.76
C LEU A 134 10.02 28.73 -24.28
#